data_AF-A0A8T7K291-F1
#
_entry.id   AF-A0A8T7K291-F1
#
_cell.length_a   1.000
_cell.length_b   1.000
_cell.length_c   1.000
_cell.angle_alpha   90.00
_cell.angle_beta   90.00
_cell.angle_gamma   90.00
#
_symmetry.space_group_name_H-M   'P 1'
#
loop_
_entity.id
_entity.type
_entity.pdbx_description
1 polymer ?
#
loop_
_entity_poly.entity_id
_entity_poly.type
_entity_poly.pdbx_seq_one_letter_code
_entity_poly.pdbx_strand_id
1 'polypeptide(L)'
;MTYWGWRSLLYWFFSVLVVGCSSVTPVAPPTPPTEYPPVTLTVRRPISPTPPTPQTLVAAATFTPLLPTELPPATSTPVIYTVRAGDTLLGIAIAFGVEVADLQAVNNGVDPRALQIGQQLVIPAPRRAAPGDATPAFNLLPTATPLPLALVEPTCYAYAGGLVCLGAVQNTLAQPIERVAALVRLARADGTPLAEAVGLVEQRLLPVGNFAPYRAQFPPGVYGDYTVGTVLLSADAAENSETRFVALDVLDEQAQRLPGRYLVTARVRNNTQRSALAVRAVLTVRGGDGRVLGYRVSTLRETLLPGEETPLRIEVMPQQEDARATHLLYVEAQRAP
;
A
#
# COMPACT_ATOMS: atom_id res chain seq x y z
N MET A 1 51.74 -57.39 23.64
CA MET A 1 52.53 -57.76 22.44
C MET A 1 51.56 -58.17 21.35
N THR A 2 51.57 -57.36 20.28
CA THR A 2 50.99 -57.49 18.93
C THR A 2 50.28 -58.80 18.56
N TYR A 3 49.10 -58.72 17.93
CA TYR A 3 48.87 -59.27 16.58
C TYR A 3 47.72 -58.52 15.88
N TRP A 4 47.93 -58.32 14.58
CA TRP A 4 47.33 -57.36 13.67
C TRP A 4 46.26 -58.10 12.84
N GLY A 5 45.00 -57.65 12.88
CA GLY A 5 43.87 -58.29 12.18
C GLY A 5 43.40 -57.50 10.97
N TRP A 6 43.85 -57.89 9.78
CA TRP A 6 43.24 -57.52 8.50
C TRP A 6 41.97 -58.34 8.26
N ARG A 7 40.85 -57.68 7.89
CA ARG A 7 39.72 -58.33 7.20
C ARG A 7 39.56 -57.68 5.83
N SER A 8 39.86 -58.46 4.79
CA SER A 8 39.64 -58.11 3.40
C SER A 8 38.14 -58.06 3.09
N LEU A 9 37.68 -56.91 2.58
CA LEU A 9 36.35 -56.71 2.02
C LEU A 9 36.33 -57.32 0.60
N LEU A 10 35.65 -58.45 0.42
CA LEU A 10 35.21 -58.91 -0.89
C LEU A 10 33.93 -58.15 -1.26
N TYR A 11 34.04 -57.16 -2.16
CA TYR A 11 32.88 -56.55 -2.82
C TYR A 11 32.57 -57.32 -4.10
N TRP A 12 31.38 -57.90 -4.14
CA TRP A 12 30.85 -58.62 -5.31
C TRP A 12 30.19 -57.60 -6.24
N PHE A 13 30.87 -57.24 -7.33
CA PHE A 13 30.30 -56.39 -8.38
C PHE A 13 29.42 -57.23 -9.31
N PHE A 14 28.12 -57.26 -9.05
CA PHE A 14 27.12 -57.78 -9.99
C PHE A 14 26.88 -56.71 -11.08
N SER A 15 27.54 -56.84 -12.23
CA SER A 15 27.29 -55.97 -13.40
C SER A 15 25.98 -56.40 -14.07
N VAL A 16 24.95 -55.56 -13.95
CA VAL A 16 23.70 -55.66 -14.72
C VAL A 16 23.93 -54.97 -16.06
N LEU A 17 24.01 -55.76 -17.14
CA LEU A 17 24.02 -55.26 -18.52
C LEU A 17 22.61 -54.80 -18.89
N VAL A 18 22.36 -53.49 -18.80
CA VAL A 18 21.16 -52.86 -19.37
C VAL A 18 21.37 -52.72 -20.87
N VAL A 19 20.73 -53.59 -21.65
CA VAL A 19 20.64 -53.45 -23.11
C VAL A 19 19.69 -52.28 -23.40
N GLY A 20 20.26 -51.11 -23.70
CA GLY A 20 19.51 -49.95 -24.17
C GLY A 20 19.11 -50.15 -25.62
N CYS A 21 17.81 -50.31 -25.89
CA CYS A 21 17.26 -50.16 -27.23
C CYS A 21 17.36 -48.69 -27.64
N SER A 22 18.29 -48.37 -28.55
CA SER A 22 18.38 -47.07 -29.20
C SER A 22 17.32 -46.95 -30.30
N SER A 23 16.12 -46.47 -29.94
CA SER A 23 15.16 -46.00 -30.92
C SER A 23 15.67 -44.71 -31.55
N VAL A 24 16.22 -44.83 -32.78
CA VAL A 24 16.59 -43.69 -33.62
C VAL A 24 15.30 -42.97 -34.03
N THR A 25 15.02 -41.83 -33.41
CA THR A 25 13.97 -40.92 -33.88
C THR A 25 14.47 -40.22 -35.15
N PRO A 26 13.68 -40.18 -36.25
CA PRO A 26 14.04 -39.42 -37.42
C PRO A 26 14.10 -37.94 -37.06
N VAL A 27 15.28 -37.34 -37.21
CA VAL A 27 15.48 -35.89 -37.06
C VAL A 27 14.70 -35.20 -38.18
N ALA A 28 13.79 -34.30 -37.79
CA ALA A 28 13.05 -33.47 -38.74
C ALA A 28 14.05 -32.63 -39.57
N PRO A 29 13.85 -32.48 -40.89
CA PRO A 29 14.75 -31.70 -41.73
C PRO A 29 14.85 -30.26 -41.20
N PRO A 30 16.03 -29.62 -41.25
CA PRO A 30 16.17 -28.24 -40.84
C PRO A 30 15.27 -27.36 -41.72
N THR A 31 14.31 -26.69 -41.10
CA THR A 31 13.51 -25.65 -41.76
C THR A 31 14.46 -24.57 -42.28
N PRO A 32 14.40 -24.19 -43.57
CA PRO A 32 15.17 -23.06 -44.07
C PRO A 32 14.84 -21.81 -43.25
N PRO A 33 15.82 -20.94 -42.96
CA PRO A 33 15.56 -19.72 -42.23
C PRO A 33 14.51 -18.89 -42.97
N THR A 34 13.42 -18.55 -42.28
CA THR A 34 12.45 -17.58 -42.78
C THR A 34 13.18 -16.27 -43.03
N GLU A 35 13.34 -15.90 -44.29
CA GLU A 35 13.91 -14.62 -44.70
C GLU A 35 12.92 -13.53 -44.28
N TYR A 36 13.26 -12.83 -43.18
CA TYR A 36 12.48 -11.68 -42.74
C TYR A 36 12.64 -10.57 -43.78
N PRO A 37 11.55 -9.90 -44.21
CA PRO A 37 11.67 -8.76 -45.11
C PRO A 37 12.58 -7.70 -44.47
N PRO A 38 13.49 -7.06 -45.22
CA PRO A 38 14.37 -6.03 -44.68
C PRO A 38 13.53 -4.89 -44.13
N VAL A 39 13.54 -4.71 -42.80
CA VAL A 39 12.94 -3.56 -42.14
C VAL A 39 13.81 -2.35 -42.47
N THR A 40 13.37 -1.56 -43.44
CA THR A 40 14.01 -0.29 -43.76
C THR A 40 13.57 0.74 -42.73
N LEU A 41 14.46 1.08 -41.79
CA LEU A 41 14.24 2.19 -40.87
C LEU A 41 14.38 3.52 -41.62
N THR A 42 13.28 4.07 -42.13
CA THR A 42 13.25 5.48 -42.55
C THR A 42 13.36 6.37 -41.32
N VAL A 43 14.55 6.91 -41.08
CA VAL A 43 14.77 8.03 -40.15
C VAL A 43 13.94 9.22 -40.63
N ARG A 44 12.80 9.48 -39.97
CA ARG A 44 12.09 10.75 -40.14
C ARG A 44 12.89 11.83 -39.43
N ARG A 45 13.45 12.75 -40.22
CA ARG A 45 14.08 13.99 -39.75
C ARG A 45 13.06 14.74 -38.87
N PRO A 46 13.40 15.16 -37.65
CA PRO A 46 12.52 16.02 -36.88
C PRO A 46 12.32 17.31 -37.66
N ILE A 47 11.07 17.56 -38.04
CA ILE A 47 10.64 18.87 -38.56
C ILE A 47 10.86 19.88 -37.44
N SER A 48 11.74 20.84 -37.70
CA SER A 48 11.97 22.00 -36.85
C SER A 48 10.65 22.77 -36.73
N PRO A 49 10.16 23.08 -35.52
CA PRO A 49 8.90 23.81 -35.36
C PRO A 49 9.05 25.20 -35.97
N THR A 50 8.22 25.49 -36.97
CA THR A 50 8.05 26.85 -37.50
C THR A 50 7.60 27.76 -36.34
N PRO A 51 8.22 28.94 -36.14
CA PRO A 51 7.78 29.87 -35.12
C PRO A 51 6.32 30.28 -35.39
N PRO A 52 5.45 30.28 -34.38
CA PRO A 52 4.08 30.72 -34.57
C PRO A 52 4.06 32.21 -34.92
N THR A 53 3.29 32.54 -35.96
CA THR A 53 2.94 33.91 -36.32
C THR A 53 2.35 34.63 -35.09
N PRO A 54 2.74 35.88 -34.78
CA PRO A 54 2.14 36.62 -33.68
C PRO A 54 0.64 36.79 -33.93
N GLN A 55 -0.17 36.10 -33.13
CA GLN A 55 -1.61 36.35 -33.10
C GLN A 55 -1.83 37.65 -32.35
N THR A 56 -2.37 38.65 -33.03
CA THR A 56 -2.89 39.87 -32.39
C THR A 56 -3.98 39.46 -31.42
N LEU A 57 -3.73 39.62 -30.13
CA LEU A 57 -4.71 39.40 -29.07
C LEU A 57 -5.86 40.39 -29.25
N VAL A 58 -7.00 39.89 -29.73
CA VAL A 58 -8.27 40.62 -29.64
C VAL A 58 -8.71 40.54 -28.19
N ALA A 59 -8.87 41.71 -27.55
CA ALA A 59 -9.30 41.83 -26.17
C ALA A 59 -10.62 41.06 -25.94
N ALA A 60 -10.55 39.99 -25.14
CA ALA A 60 -11.71 39.25 -24.70
C ALA A 60 -12.54 40.12 -23.75
N ALA A 61 -13.85 40.13 -23.96
CA ALA A 61 -14.82 40.84 -23.14
C ALA A 61 -14.68 40.47 -21.66
N THR A 62 -14.65 41.49 -20.82
CA THR A 62 -14.72 41.40 -19.36
C THR A 62 -16.03 40.73 -18.94
N PHE A 63 -15.94 39.53 -18.40
CA PHE A 63 -17.03 38.95 -17.61
C PHE A 63 -17.03 39.60 -16.23
N THR A 64 -18.08 40.36 -15.94
CA THR A 64 -18.41 40.80 -14.58
C THR A 64 -18.73 39.57 -13.74
N PRO A 65 -18.00 39.28 -12.64
CA PRO A 65 -18.34 38.17 -11.76
C PRO A 65 -19.68 38.48 -11.08
N LEU A 66 -20.65 37.58 -11.24
CA LEU A 66 -21.88 37.60 -10.45
C LEU A 66 -21.51 37.28 -8.99
N LEU A 67 -22.04 38.07 -8.06
CA LEU A 67 -21.87 37.91 -6.61
C LEU A 67 -22.09 36.43 -6.21
N PRO A 68 -21.22 35.85 -5.36
CA PRO A 68 -21.47 34.52 -4.81
C PRO A 68 -22.83 34.51 -4.11
N THR A 69 -23.74 33.63 -4.54
CA THR A 69 -24.95 33.34 -3.78
C THR A 69 -24.52 32.65 -2.50
N GLU A 70 -24.70 33.31 -1.35
CA GLU A 70 -24.41 32.72 -0.04
C GLU A 70 -25.27 31.46 0.14
N LEU A 71 -24.62 30.32 0.39
CA LEU A 71 -25.30 29.11 0.80
C LEU A 71 -26.00 29.35 2.15
N PRO A 72 -27.25 28.87 2.34
CA PRO A 72 -27.91 28.96 3.64
C PRO A 72 -27.08 28.23 4.70
N PRO A 73 -26.99 28.77 5.94
CA PRO A 73 -26.25 28.12 7.01
C PRO A 73 -26.88 26.77 7.36
N ALA A 74 -26.05 25.72 7.41
CA ALA A 74 -26.48 24.38 7.75
C ALA A 74 -27.11 24.36 9.15
N THR A 75 -28.38 23.96 9.24
CA THR A 75 -29.08 23.78 10.51
C THR A 75 -28.72 22.40 11.07
N SER A 76 -28.08 22.34 12.23
CA SER A 76 -27.63 21.08 12.83
C SER A 76 -28.82 20.20 13.24
N THR A 77 -28.98 19.05 12.60
CA THR A 77 -29.90 18.00 13.05
C THR A 77 -29.35 17.38 14.34
N PRO A 78 -30.17 17.20 15.40
CA PRO A 78 -29.71 16.59 16.64
C PRO A 78 -29.28 15.13 16.41
N VAL A 79 -28.07 14.78 16.85
CA VAL A 79 -27.53 13.42 16.77
C VAL A 79 -27.97 12.65 18.02
N ILE A 80 -28.58 11.48 17.85
CA ILE A 80 -28.99 10.61 18.97
C ILE A 80 -28.01 9.44 19.06
N TYR A 81 -27.38 9.27 20.22
CA TYR A 81 -26.45 8.19 20.52
C TYR A 81 -27.07 7.17 21.47
N THR A 82 -26.92 5.87 21.18
CA THR A 82 -27.34 4.80 22.09
C THR A 82 -26.14 4.25 22.85
N VAL A 83 -26.17 4.36 24.17
CA VAL A 83 -25.12 3.93 25.11
C VAL A 83 -24.87 2.42 24.97
N ARG A 84 -23.60 2.04 24.86
CA ARG A 84 -23.13 0.66 24.74
C ARG A 84 -22.43 0.20 26.02
N ALA A 85 -22.22 -1.11 26.14
CA ALA A 85 -21.49 -1.69 27.25
C ALA A 85 -20.06 -1.13 27.31
N GLY A 86 -19.67 -0.57 28.46
CA GLY A 86 -18.36 0.03 28.68
C GLY A 86 -18.28 1.52 28.35
N ASP A 87 -19.35 2.14 27.84
CA ASP A 87 -19.39 3.57 27.64
C ASP A 87 -19.42 4.33 28.98
N THR A 88 -18.74 5.47 28.99
CA THR A 88 -18.85 6.47 30.07
C THR A 88 -19.30 7.79 29.47
N LEU A 89 -19.95 8.64 30.27
CA LEU A 89 -20.44 9.93 29.75
C LEU A 89 -19.29 10.80 29.23
N LEU A 90 -18.12 10.69 29.88
CA LEU A 90 -16.87 11.29 29.42
C LEU A 90 -16.40 10.71 28.08
N GLY A 91 -16.38 9.38 27.94
CA GLY A 91 -16.00 8.72 26.68
C GLY A 91 -16.91 9.11 25.51
N ILE A 92 -18.21 9.21 25.76
CA ILE A 92 -19.21 9.66 24.76
C ILE A 92 -18.96 11.13 24.41
N ALA A 93 -18.81 12.00 25.41
CA ALA A 93 -18.53 13.42 25.17
C ALA A 93 -17.25 13.63 24.32
N ILE A 94 -16.20 12.85 24.59
CA ILE A 94 -14.96 12.83 23.79
C ILE A 94 -15.23 12.35 22.35
N ALA A 95 -15.97 11.25 22.18
CA ALA A 95 -16.28 10.69 20.87
C ALA A 95 -17.03 11.68 19.96
N PHE A 96 -17.82 12.58 20.55
CA PHE A 96 -18.60 13.58 19.84
C PHE A 96 -18.03 15.01 19.89
N GLY A 97 -16.89 15.22 20.55
CA GLY A 97 -16.24 16.53 20.65
C GLY A 97 -17.07 17.58 21.40
N VAL A 98 -17.89 17.15 22.37
CA VAL A 98 -18.75 18.01 23.19
C VAL A 98 -18.28 18.00 24.64
N GLU A 99 -18.65 19.02 25.42
CA GLU A 99 -18.40 18.99 26.86
C GLU A 99 -19.38 18.06 27.57
N VAL A 100 -18.92 17.37 28.61
CA VAL A 100 -19.78 16.53 29.46
C VAL A 100 -20.90 17.37 30.07
N ALA A 101 -20.62 18.61 30.46
CA ALA A 101 -21.62 19.54 31.01
C ALA A 101 -22.72 19.87 30.00
N ASP A 102 -22.35 20.17 28.75
CA ASP A 102 -23.30 20.42 27.66
C ASP A 102 -24.11 19.14 27.34
N LEU A 103 -23.46 17.98 27.35
CA LEU A 103 -24.12 16.69 27.16
C LEU A 103 -25.12 16.37 28.29
N GLN A 104 -24.80 16.69 29.54
CA GLN A 104 -25.73 16.55 30.67
C GLN A 104 -26.87 17.56 30.63
N ALA A 105 -26.58 18.80 30.24
CA ALA A 105 -27.57 19.87 30.15
C ALA A 105 -28.65 19.56 29.10
N VAL A 106 -28.26 18.92 27.99
CA VAL A 106 -29.21 18.47 26.96
C VAL A 106 -29.94 17.19 27.38
N ASN A 107 -29.33 16.35 28.21
CA ASN A 107 -29.91 15.09 28.69
C ASN A 107 -30.21 15.15 30.19
N ASN A 108 -31.21 15.96 30.54
CA ASN A 108 -31.65 16.13 31.93
C ASN A 108 -31.94 14.79 32.61
N GLY A 109 -31.33 14.58 33.80
CA GLY A 109 -31.52 13.36 34.59
C GLY A 109 -30.52 12.23 34.29
N VAL A 110 -29.55 12.44 33.41
CA VAL A 110 -28.45 11.49 33.19
C VAL A 110 -27.42 11.58 34.31
N ASP A 111 -27.23 10.49 35.05
CA ASP A 111 -26.14 10.33 36.00
C ASP A 111 -24.87 9.82 35.29
N PRO A 112 -23.76 10.59 35.30
CA PRO A 112 -22.49 10.17 34.71
C PRO A 112 -21.92 8.85 35.24
N ARG A 113 -22.31 8.47 36.46
CA ARG A 113 -21.85 7.26 37.15
C ARG A 113 -22.79 6.07 36.97
N ALA A 114 -23.96 6.26 36.36
CA ALA A 114 -24.99 5.23 36.25
C ALA A 114 -25.65 5.19 34.85
N LEU A 115 -24.84 5.27 33.80
CA LEU A 115 -25.30 5.10 32.42
C LEU A 115 -25.85 3.69 32.20
N GLN A 116 -27.01 3.60 31.55
CA GLN A 116 -27.66 2.33 31.21
C GLN A 116 -27.35 1.94 29.77
N ILE A 117 -26.97 0.69 29.54
CA ILE A 117 -26.80 0.14 28.19
C ILE A 117 -28.15 0.22 27.46
N GLY A 118 -28.17 0.77 26.25
CA GLY A 118 -29.38 1.02 25.48
C GLY A 118 -30.03 2.40 25.73
N GLN A 119 -29.52 3.18 26.69
CA GLN A 119 -29.99 4.55 26.94
C GLN A 119 -29.66 5.45 25.75
N GLN A 120 -30.63 6.26 25.32
CA GLN A 120 -30.43 7.24 24.26
C GLN A 120 -30.01 8.59 24.84
N LEU A 121 -28.96 9.18 24.28
CA LEU A 121 -28.44 10.50 24.60
C LEU A 121 -28.51 11.38 23.36
N VAL A 122 -29.06 12.58 23.51
CA VAL A 122 -29.04 13.63 22.50
C VAL A 122 -27.69 14.34 22.59
N ILE A 123 -26.92 14.29 21.52
CA ILE A 123 -25.59 14.90 21.45
C ILE A 123 -25.74 16.34 20.96
N PRO A 124 -25.29 17.35 21.73
CA PRO A 124 -25.29 18.75 21.28
C PRO A 124 -24.33 18.96 20.11
N ALA A 125 -24.53 20.02 19.35
CA ALA A 125 -23.51 20.46 18.39
C ALA A 125 -22.27 20.95 19.18
N PRO A 126 -21.05 20.61 18.74
CA PRO A 126 -19.84 21.08 19.39
C PRO A 126 -19.79 22.61 19.34
N ARG A 127 -19.63 23.26 20.50
CA ARG A 127 -19.41 24.71 20.52
C ARG A 127 -18.12 25.00 19.76
N ARG A 128 -18.20 25.80 18.69
CA ARG A 128 -17.02 26.50 18.19
C ARG A 128 -16.58 27.44 19.30
N ALA A 129 -15.46 27.15 19.94
CA ALA A 129 -14.88 28.01 20.95
C ALA A 129 -14.66 29.41 20.35
N ALA A 130 -15.31 30.41 20.94
CA ALA A 130 -14.90 31.79 20.75
C ALA A 130 -13.50 31.95 21.37
N PRO A 131 -12.58 32.70 20.74
CA PRO A 131 -11.26 32.92 21.31
C PRO A 131 -11.39 33.77 22.58
N GLY A 132 -11.25 33.19 23.77
CA GLY A 132 -11.27 33.98 25.00
C GLY A 132 -11.28 33.22 26.34
N ASP A 133 -11.94 32.06 26.44
CA ASP A 133 -12.12 31.45 27.77
C ASP A 133 -11.07 30.38 28.08
N ALA A 134 -10.09 30.77 28.89
CA ALA A 134 -9.04 29.92 29.45
C ALA A 134 -9.58 29.09 30.64
N THR A 135 -10.21 27.96 30.35
CA THR A 135 -10.10 26.78 31.23
C THR A 135 -8.93 25.93 30.75
N PRO A 136 -8.27 25.13 31.62
CA PRO A 136 -7.22 24.22 31.16
C PRO A 136 -7.89 23.15 30.29
N ALA A 137 -7.94 23.40 28.99
CA ALA A 137 -8.22 22.38 28.01
C ALA A 137 -7.24 21.24 28.28
N PHE A 138 -7.76 20.05 28.59
CA PHE A 138 -7.01 18.85 28.30
C PHE A 138 -6.61 19.00 26.83
N ASN A 139 -5.31 19.14 26.56
CA ASN A 139 -4.77 19.12 25.20
C ASN A 139 -5.07 17.73 24.61
N LEU A 140 -6.32 17.52 24.18
CA LEU A 140 -6.64 16.66 23.07
C LEU A 140 -5.95 17.35 21.89
N LEU A 141 -4.66 17.05 21.67
CA LEU A 141 -4.05 17.45 20.42
C LEU A 141 -4.98 16.90 19.33
N PRO A 142 -5.57 17.75 18.48
CA PRO A 142 -6.40 17.26 17.39
C PRO A 142 -5.58 16.23 16.64
N THR A 143 -6.12 15.02 16.45
CA THR A 143 -5.49 14.05 15.56
C THR A 143 -5.50 14.71 14.19
N ALA A 144 -4.32 15.03 13.67
CA ALA A 144 -4.19 15.73 12.41
C ALA A 144 -4.98 14.98 11.33
N THR A 145 -5.78 15.69 10.55
CA THR A 145 -6.46 15.10 9.40
C THR A 145 -5.39 14.50 8.47
N PRO A 146 -5.50 13.22 8.08
CA PRO A 146 -4.52 12.57 7.21
C PRO A 146 -4.32 13.34 5.91
N LEU A 147 -3.08 13.39 5.42
CA LEU A 147 -2.80 13.98 4.12
C LEU A 147 -3.51 13.21 2.99
N PRO A 148 -4.07 13.90 1.98
CA PRO A 148 -4.95 13.29 0.99
C PRO A 148 -4.15 12.54 -0.08
N LEU A 149 -3.76 11.30 0.22
CA LEU A 149 -3.17 10.40 -0.78
C LEU A 149 -4.25 9.82 -1.70
N ALA A 150 -3.88 9.50 -2.93
CA ALA A 150 -4.76 8.79 -3.83
C ALA A 150 -4.87 7.32 -3.39
N LEU A 151 -6.10 6.83 -3.22
CA LEU A 151 -6.38 5.45 -2.84
C LEU A 151 -6.62 4.59 -4.08
N VAL A 152 -5.99 3.42 -4.13
CA VAL A 152 -6.35 2.36 -5.07
C VAL A 152 -7.27 1.39 -4.36
N GLU A 153 -8.46 1.19 -4.92
CA GLU A 153 -9.47 0.31 -4.35
C GLU A 153 -8.89 -1.09 -4.09
N PRO A 154 -9.10 -1.64 -2.88
CA PRO A 154 -8.60 -2.95 -2.54
C PRO A 154 -9.42 -4.04 -3.24
N THR A 155 -8.75 -5.14 -3.59
CA THR A 155 -9.40 -6.39 -4.01
C THR A 155 -9.27 -7.41 -2.89
N CYS A 156 -10.40 -8.04 -2.55
CA CYS A 156 -10.46 -8.99 -1.45
C CYS A 156 -10.51 -10.43 -1.96
N TYR A 157 -9.72 -11.29 -1.32
CA TYR A 157 -9.54 -12.69 -1.68
C TYR A 157 -9.79 -13.56 -0.45
N ALA A 158 -10.58 -14.61 -0.61
CA ALA A 158 -10.84 -15.58 0.45
C ALA A 158 -9.66 -16.54 0.60
N TYR A 159 -9.31 -16.89 1.84
CA TYR A 159 -8.31 -17.90 2.15
C TYR A 159 -8.70 -18.66 3.43
N ALA A 160 -7.96 -19.73 3.76
CA ALA A 160 -8.29 -20.58 4.92
C ALA A 160 -8.38 -19.82 6.26
N GLY A 161 -7.66 -18.70 6.39
CA GLY A 161 -7.63 -17.87 7.59
C GLY A 161 -8.61 -16.68 7.58
N GLY A 162 -9.49 -16.57 6.58
CA GLY A 162 -10.49 -15.50 6.48
C GLY A 162 -10.49 -14.80 5.13
N LEU A 163 -10.54 -13.47 5.16
CA LEU A 163 -10.54 -12.63 3.95
C LEU A 163 -9.34 -11.68 3.99
N VAL A 164 -8.59 -11.61 2.89
CA VAL A 164 -7.47 -10.69 2.76
C VAL A 164 -7.76 -9.69 1.64
N CYS A 165 -7.71 -8.40 1.98
CA CYS A 165 -7.88 -7.33 1.02
C CYS A 165 -6.52 -6.69 0.73
N LEU A 166 -6.15 -6.68 -0.55
CA LEU A 166 -4.93 -6.06 -1.05
C LEU A 166 -5.30 -4.76 -1.75
N GLY A 167 -4.82 -3.65 -1.23
CA GLY A 167 -4.99 -2.33 -1.82
C GLY A 167 -3.68 -1.58 -1.84
N ALA A 168 -3.75 -0.31 -2.21
CA ALA A 168 -2.57 0.54 -2.19
C ALA A 168 -2.92 2.02 -2.05
N VAL A 169 -1.88 2.79 -1.77
CA VAL A 169 -1.90 4.25 -1.79
C VAL A 169 -0.89 4.75 -2.81
N GLN A 170 -1.18 5.88 -3.43
CA GLN A 170 -0.26 6.60 -4.29
C GLN A 170 -0.06 8.01 -3.76
N ASN A 171 1.21 8.39 -3.63
CA ASN A 171 1.57 9.74 -3.21
C ASN A 171 1.57 10.68 -4.41
N THR A 172 0.46 11.40 -4.59
CA THR A 172 0.29 12.45 -5.60
C THR A 172 0.69 13.84 -5.09
N LEU A 173 1.19 13.93 -3.85
CA LEU A 173 1.58 15.19 -3.22
C LEU A 173 3.01 15.56 -3.60
N ALA A 174 3.37 16.83 -3.39
CA ALA A 174 4.70 17.36 -3.69
C ALA A 174 5.76 17.07 -2.60
N GLN A 175 5.45 16.21 -1.63
CA GLN A 175 6.33 15.90 -0.50
C GLN A 175 6.28 14.40 -0.15
N PRO A 176 7.35 13.84 0.44
CA PRO A 176 7.35 12.46 0.91
C PRO A 176 6.43 12.29 2.13
N ILE A 177 5.89 11.08 2.29
CA ILE A 177 4.87 10.75 3.28
C ILE A 177 5.28 9.51 4.08
N GLU A 178 4.92 9.44 5.35
CA GLU A 178 5.19 8.28 6.20
C GLU A 178 4.00 7.94 7.11
N ARG A 179 4.13 6.83 7.85
CA ARG A 179 3.13 6.36 8.83
C ARG A 179 1.73 6.23 8.23
N VAL A 180 1.65 5.72 7.00
CA VAL A 180 0.39 5.61 6.28
C VAL A 180 -0.37 4.36 6.71
N ALA A 181 -1.62 4.54 7.12
CA ALA A 181 -2.55 3.47 7.43
C ALA A 181 -3.87 3.66 6.68
N ALA A 182 -4.38 2.59 6.09
CA ALA A 182 -5.67 2.56 5.40
C ALA A 182 -6.65 1.69 6.18
N LEU A 183 -7.83 2.21 6.48
CA LEU A 183 -8.97 1.42 6.96
C LEU A 183 -9.68 0.83 5.75
N VAL A 184 -9.84 -0.49 5.73
CA VAL A 184 -10.69 -1.18 4.78
C VAL A 184 -11.99 -1.55 5.49
N ARG A 185 -13.10 -1.19 4.87
CA ARG A 185 -14.46 -1.45 5.36
C ARG A 185 -15.16 -2.40 4.41
N LEU A 186 -15.72 -3.47 4.97
CA LEU A 186 -16.71 -4.31 4.29
C LEU A 186 -18.09 -3.81 4.69
N ALA A 187 -18.98 -3.60 3.73
CA ALA A 187 -20.35 -3.18 3.98
C ALA A 187 -21.31 -3.95 3.07
N ARG A 188 -22.57 -4.11 3.49
CA ARG A 188 -23.62 -4.62 2.59
C ARG A 188 -23.90 -3.61 1.46
N ALA A 189 -24.67 -4.02 0.46
CA ALA A 189 -25.11 -3.15 -0.62
C ALA A 189 -25.91 -1.92 -0.16
N ASP A 190 -26.55 -2.00 1.02
CA ASP A 190 -27.28 -0.89 1.66
C ASP A 190 -26.39 0.07 2.48
N GLY A 191 -25.07 -0.18 2.52
CA GLY A 191 -24.11 0.62 3.29
C GLY A 191 -23.94 0.20 4.76
N THR A 192 -24.66 -0.82 5.23
CA THR A 192 -24.51 -1.31 6.61
C THR A 192 -23.10 -1.89 6.81
N PRO A 193 -22.31 -1.42 7.78
CA PRO A 193 -20.97 -1.93 8.02
C PRO A 193 -21.02 -3.39 8.49
N LEU A 194 -20.13 -4.22 7.93
CA LEU A 194 -19.98 -5.64 8.26
C LEU A 194 -18.73 -5.88 9.09
N ALA A 195 -17.60 -5.34 8.65
CA ALA A 195 -16.32 -5.49 9.33
C ALA A 195 -15.36 -4.39 8.88
N GLU A 196 -14.37 -4.10 9.72
CA GLU A 196 -13.28 -3.20 9.38
C GLU A 196 -11.94 -3.84 9.71
N ALA A 197 -10.92 -3.56 8.91
CA ALA A 197 -9.56 -3.98 9.17
C ALA A 197 -8.59 -2.88 8.72
N VAL A 198 -7.53 -2.69 9.49
CA VAL A 198 -6.50 -1.69 9.18
C VAL A 198 -5.36 -2.38 8.43
N GLY A 199 -4.98 -1.81 7.29
CA GLY A 199 -3.76 -2.14 6.56
C GLY A 199 -2.73 -1.04 6.72
N LEU A 200 -1.56 -1.39 7.25
CA LEU A 200 -0.38 -0.53 7.18
C LEU A 200 0.23 -0.67 5.79
N VAL A 201 0.64 0.44 5.20
CA VAL A 201 1.42 0.37 3.96
C VAL A 201 2.78 -0.25 4.25
N GLU A 202 3.32 -1.01 3.30
CA GLU A 202 4.57 -1.70 3.53
C GLU A 202 5.76 -0.73 3.62
N GLN A 203 5.77 0.30 2.78
CA GLN A 203 6.84 1.28 2.75
C GLN A 203 6.87 2.14 4.02
N ARG A 204 8.05 2.29 4.61
CA ARG A 204 8.25 3.20 5.75
C ARG A 204 8.26 4.66 5.30
N LEU A 205 8.79 4.89 4.11
CA LEU A 205 8.81 6.18 3.43
C LEU A 205 8.13 6.01 2.07
N LEU A 206 7.18 6.88 1.76
CA LEU A 206 6.52 6.94 0.47
C LEU A 206 6.95 8.21 -0.28
N PRO A 207 7.92 8.12 -1.20
CA PRO A 207 8.40 9.28 -1.96
C PRO A 207 7.32 9.87 -2.86
N VAL A 208 7.58 11.07 -3.38
CA VAL A 208 6.70 11.75 -4.35
C VAL A 208 6.49 10.87 -5.58
N GLY A 209 5.24 10.77 -6.04
CA GLY A 209 4.83 9.98 -7.21
C GLY A 209 4.85 8.46 -7.01
N ASN A 210 5.32 7.97 -5.86
CA ASN A 210 5.46 6.55 -5.60
C ASN A 210 4.17 5.91 -5.06
N PHE A 211 4.19 4.59 -5.06
CA PHE A 211 3.06 3.72 -4.75
C PHE A 211 3.42 2.77 -3.62
N ALA A 212 2.51 2.53 -2.68
CA ALA A 212 2.70 1.58 -1.59
C ALA A 212 1.52 0.63 -1.42
N PRO A 213 1.72 -0.71 -1.56
CA PRO A 213 0.68 -1.67 -1.23
C PRO A 213 0.45 -1.75 0.29
N TYR A 214 -0.74 -2.17 0.66
CA TYR A 214 -1.08 -2.58 2.02
C TYR A 214 -1.90 -3.88 1.99
N ARG A 215 -2.00 -4.52 3.16
CA ARG A 215 -2.87 -5.68 3.38
C ARG A 215 -3.75 -5.46 4.59
N ALA A 216 -5.06 -5.58 4.39
CA ALA A 216 -6.02 -5.66 5.48
C ALA A 216 -6.51 -7.10 5.61
N GLN A 217 -6.43 -7.66 6.82
CA GLN A 217 -6.83 -9.04 7.11
C GLN A 217 -8.09 -9.03 7.97
N PHE A 218 -9.10 -9.78 7.54
CA PHE A 218 -10.31 -10.03 8.27
C PHE A 218 -10.28 -11.48 8.77
N PRO A 219 -10.72 -11.75 10.01
CA PRO A 219 -10.74 -13.10 10.56
C PRO A 219 -11.66 -14.03 9.75
N PRO A 220 -11.70 -15.34 10.03
CA PRO A 220 -12.70 -16.21 9.44
C PRO A 220 -14.11 -15.74 9.81
N GLY A 221 -14.99 -15.61 8.82
CA GLY A 221 -16.35 -15.14 9.01
C GLY A 221 -17.20 -15.29 7.75
N VAL A 222 -18.51 -15.33 7.92
CA VAL A 222 -19.46 -15.31 6.80
C VAL A 222 -19.74 -13.84 6.46
N TYR A 223 -19.07 -13.35 5.42
CA TYR A 223 -19.20 -11.96 4.98
C TYR A 223 -20.36 -11.75 4.00
N GLY A 224 -20.91 -12.81 3.41
CA GLY A 224 -21.98 -12.73 2.41
C GLY A 224 -21.57 -11.88 1.20
N ASP A 225 -22.55 -11.25 0.56
CA ASP A 225 -22.29 -10.23 -0.45
C ASP A 225 -21.86 -8.92 0.25
N TYR A 226 -20.71 -8.41 -0.15
CA TYR A 226 -20.16 -7.18 0.39
C TYR A 226 -19.66 -6.24 -0.71
N THR A 227 -19.68 -4.96 -0.39
CA THR A 227 -18.92 -3.91 -1.04
C THR A 227 -17.70 -3.60 -0.19
N VAL A 228 -16.61 -3.18 -0.84
CA VAL A 228 -15.38 -2.81 -0.16
C VAL A 228 -15.11 -1.32 -0.35
N GLY A 229 -14.87 -0.63 0.76
CA GLY A 229 -14.45 0.76 0.79
C GLY A 229 -13.10 0.89 1.49
N THR A 230 -12.37 1.96 1.18
CA THR A 230 -11.14 2.29 1.89
C THR A 230 -11.06 3.78 2.19
N VAL A 231 -10.54 4.12 3.37
CA VAL A 231 -10.26 5.50 3.79
C VAL A 231 -8.89 5.55 4.46
N LEU A 232 -8.22 6.70 4.40
CA LEU A 232 -6.97 6.92 5.13
C LEU A 232 -7.25 7.16 6.61
N LEU A 233 -6.52 6.48 7.49
CA LEU A 233 -6.52 6.73 8.94
C LEU A 233 -5.38 7.64 9.36
N SER A 234 -4.23 7.51 8.71
CA SER A 234 -3.04 8.32 8.96
C SER A 234 -2.23 8.45 7.68
N ALA A 235 -1.58 9.61 7.52
CA ALA A 235 -0.63 9.91 6.47
C ALA A 235 0.08 11.20 6.87
N ASP A 236 1.32 11.09 7.33
CA ASP A 236 2.08 12.20 7.90
C ASP A 236 3.12 12.70 6.90
N ALA A 237 3.40 14.00 6.92
CA ALA A 237 4.54 14.55 6.18
C ALA A 237 5.83 13.91 6.68
N ALA A 238 6.64 13.34 5.78
CA ALA A 238 7.92 12.74 6.15
C ALA A 238 9.01 13.83 6.25
N GLU A 239 8.90 14.67 7.26
CA GLU A 239 9.88 15.71 7.56
C GLU A 239 11.27 15.09 7.78
N ASN A 240 12.30 15.78 7.28
CA ASN A 240 13.69 15.36 7.37
C ASN A 240 13.91 13.89 6.94
N SER A 241 13.09 13.38 6.01
CA SER A 241 13.23 12.01 5.49
C SER A 241 14.62 11.79 4.88
N GLU A 242 15.18 12.82 4.25
CA GLU A 242 16.54 12.86 3.72
C GLU A 242 17.64 12.72 4.79
N THR A 243 17.35 12.76 6.08
CA THR A 243 18.33 12.45 7.14
C THR A 243 18.13 11.07 7.75
N ARG A 244 16.94 10.47 7.56
CA ARG A 244 16.54 9.19 8.16
C ARG A 244 16.59 8.02 7.18
N PHE A 245 16.49 8.30 5.88
CA PHE A 245 16.48 7.31 4.82
C PHE A 245 17.64 7.54 3.85
N VAL A 246 17.97 6.48 3.12
CA VAL A 246 19.00 6.50 2.10
C VAL A 246 18.43 5.88 0.82
N ALA A 247 18.64 6.58 -0.30
CA ALA A 247 18.31 6.04 -1.61
C ALA A 247 19.39 5.03 -2.03
N LEU A 248 18.96 3.86 -2.47
CA LEU A 248 19.84 2.80 -2.96
C LEU A 248 19.60 2.62 -4.46
N ASP A 249 20.66 2.32 -5.20
CA ASP A 249 20.55 2.05 -6.63
C ASP A 249 20.11 0.61 -6.86
N VAL A 250 19.13 0.43 -7.73
CA VAL A 250 18.73 -0.87 -8.26
C VAL A 250 19.37 -1.03 -9.63
N LEU A 251 20.22 -2.04 -9.75
CA LEU A 251 21.01 -2.35 -10.94
C LEU A 251 20.55 -3.69 -11.53
N ASP A 252 20.61 -3.81 -12.86
CA ASP A 252 20.33 -5.04 -13.61
C ASP A 252 19.00 -5.71 -13.24
N GLU A 253 17.93 -4.92 -13.09
CA GLU A 253 16.62 -5.46 -12.81
C GLU A 253 16.13 -6.34 -13.97
N GLN A 254 15.82 -7.59 -13.65
CA GLN A 254 15.25 -8.56 -14.57
C GLN A 254 13.98 -9.14 -13.97
N ALA A 255 12.93 -9.21 -14.77
CA ALA A 255 11.65 -9.79 -14.38
C ALA A 255 11.34 -10.99 -15.26
N GLN A 256 10.94 -12.09 -14.63
CA GLN A 256 10.45 -13.28 -15.31
C GLN A 256 9.05 -13.61 -14.81
N ARG A 257 8.11 -13.66 -15.75
CA ARG A 257 6.78 -14.20 -15.51
C ARG A 257 6.82 -15.71 -15.67
N LEU A 258 6.49 -16.43 -14.61
CA LEU A 258 6.35 -17.88 -14.60
C LEU A 258 4.86 -18.21 -14.34
N PRO A 259 4.41 -19.44 -14.64
CA PRO A 259 3.04 -19.86 -14.29
C PRO A 259 2.78 -19.65 -12.80
N GLY A 260 1.74 -18.89 -12.45
CA GLY A 260 1.34 -18.57 -11.07
C GLY A 260 2.30 -17.69 -10.24
N ARG A 261 3.38 -17.12 -10.81
CA ARG A 261 4.35 -16.31 -10.04
C ARG A 261 5.17 -15.33 -10.86
N TYR A 262 5.61 -14.27 -10.20
CA TYR A 262 6.53 -13.26 -10.71
C TYR A 262 7.83 -13.34 -9.96
N LEU A 263 8.91 -13.56 -10.69
CA LEU A 263 10.27 -13.54 -10.15
C LEU A 263 10.96 -12.27 -10.62
N VAL A 264 11.49 -11.49 -9.68
CA VAL A 264 12.37 -10.36 -9.98
C VAL A 264 13.73 -10.58 -9.34
N THR A 265 14.77 -10.34 -10.12
CA THR A 265 16.16 -10.35 -9.68
C THR A 265 16.81 -9.02 -10.00
N ALA A 266 17.66 -8.52 -9.11
CA ALA A 266 18.44 -7.30 -9.31
C ALA A 266 19.70 -7.31 -8.43
N ARG A 267 20.54 -6.30 -8.54
CA ARG A 267 21.56 -5.94 -7.55
C ARG A 267 21.18 -4.63 -6.89
N VAL A 268 21.31 -4.55 -5.57
CA VAL A 268 21.08 -3.32 -4.81
C VAL A 268 22.42 -2.79 -4.36
N ARG A 269 22.75 -1.55 -4.75
CA ARG A 269 24.01 -0.88 -4.42
C ARG A 269 23.78 0.29 -3.49
N ASN A 270 24.61 0.40 -2.46
CA ASN A 270 24.71 1.63 -1.69
C ASN A 270 25.69 2.59 -2.38
N ASN A 271 25.15 3.58 -3.09
CA ASN A 271 25.95 4.60 -3.78
C ASN A 271 26.32 5.80 -2.88
N THR A 272 25.94 5.76 -1.60
CA THR A 272 26.14 6.87 -0.68
C THR A 272 27.40 6.72 0.15
N GLN A 273 27.80 7.78 0.84
CA GLN A 273 28.94 7.80 1.76
C GLN A 273 28.60 7.30 3.17
N ARG A 274 27.37 6.82 3.40
CA ARG A 274 26.88 6.36 4.70
C ARG A 274 26.43 4.92 4.60
N SER A 275 26.52 4.18 5.70
CA SER A 275 25.97 2.83 5.77
C SER A 275 24.44 2.86 5.67
N ALA A 276 23.88 1.93 4.92
CA ALA A 276 22.45 1.71 4.79
C ALA A 276 22.04 0.56 5.72
N LEU A 277 21.06 0.80 6.59
CA LEU A 277 20.57 -0.13 7.60
C LEU A 277 19.20 -0.70 7.21
N ALA A 278 18.89 -1.91 7.65
CA ALA A 278 17.61 -2.58 7.45
C ALA A 278 17.15 -2.55 5.98
N VAL A 279 18.07 -2.92 5.06
CA VAL A 279 17.82 -2.90 3.62
C VAL A 279 16.75 -3.93 3.28
N ARG A 280 15.65 -3.45 2.69
CA ARG A 280 14.50 -4.26 2.31
C ARG A 280 13.94 -3.85 0.97
N ALA A 281 13.29 -4.80 0.31
CA ALA A 281 12.61 -4.62 -0.96
C ALA A 281 11.13 -4.97 -0.83
N VAL A 282 10.29 -4.23 -1.55
CA VAL A 282 8.86 -4.51 -1.74
C VAL A 282 8.64 -4.72 -3.23
N LEU A 283 8.33 -5.96 -3.64
CA LEU A 283 7.88 -6.26 -5.00
C LEU A 283 6.35 -6.29 -5.00
N THR A 284 5.73 -5.46 -5.84
CA THR A 284 4.29 -5.43 -6.05
C THR A 284 3.96 -5.87 -7.47
N VAL A 285 2.99 -6.75 -7.63
CA VAL A 285 2.38 -7.11 -8.91
C VAL A 285 1.01 -6.44 -9.00
N ARG A 286 0.77 -5.69 -10.08
CA ARG A 286 -0.47 -4.97 -10.35
C ARG A 286 -1.14 -5.50 -11.60
N GLY A 287 -2.47 -5.55 -11.61
CA GLY A 287 -3.25 -5.88 -12.79
C GLY A 287 -3.22 -4.75 -13.83
N GLY A 288 -3.75 -5.04 -15.02
CA GLY A 288 -3.92 -4.04 -16.08
C GLY A 288 -4.92 -2.93 -15.74
N ASP A 289 -5.72 -3.13 -14.68
CA ASP A 289 -6.63 -2.15 -14.07
C ASP A 289 -5.96 -1.32 -12.97
N GLY A 290 -4.68 -1.56 -12.67
CA GLY A 290 -3.91 -0.87 -11.63
C GLY A 290 -4.09 -1.43 -10.22
N ARG A 291 -4.98 -2.40 -10.00
CA ARG A 291 -5.21 -3.01 -8.68
C ARG A 291 -4.07 -3.94 -8.27
N VAL A 292 -3.90 -4.13 -6.97
CA VAL A 292 -2.85 -5.02 -6.44
C VAL A 292 -3.30 -6.48 -6.53
N LEU A 293 -2.56 -7.28 -7.31
CA LEU A 293 -2.78 -8.72 -7.41
C LEU A 293 -1.97 -9.48 -6.36
N GLY A 294 -0.84 -8.93 -5.93
CA GLY A 294 0.01 -9.53 -4.91
C GLY A 294 1.22 -8.67 -4.63
N TYR A 295 1.80 -8.82 -3.45
CA TYR A 295 3.08 -8.20 -3.14
C TYR A 295 3.86 -9.05 -2.15
N ARG A 296 5.17 -8.82 -2.08
CA ARG A 296 6.05 -9.44 -1.10
C ARG A 296 7.07 -8.43 -0.61
N VAL A 297 7.37 -8.53 0.69
CA VAL A 297 8.47 -7.83 1.32
C VAL A 297 9.61 -8.82 1.54
N SER A 298 10.83 -8.42 1.24
CA SER A 298 12.04 -9.20 1.51
C SER A 298 13.08 -8.33 2.19
N THR A 299 13.58 -8.77 3.34
CA THR A 299 14.78 -8.22 3.94
C THR A 299 15.99 -8.74 3.16
N LEU A 300 16.92 -7.87 2.81
CA LEU A 300 18.12 -8.20 2.01
C LEU A 300 19.36 -8.23 2.87
N ARG A 301 19.56 -7.18 3.66
CA ARG A 301 20.74 -6.99 4.50
C ARG A 301 20.40 -6.13 5.71
N GLU A 302 20.96 -6.48 6.86
CA GLU A 302 20.89 -5.62 8.05
C GLU A 302 21.72 -4.35 7.87
N THR A 303 22.90 -4.48 7.26
CA THR A 303 23.80 -3.35 6.96
C THR A 303 24.42 -3.55 5.57
N LEU A 304 24.45 -2.49 4.78
CA LEU A 304 25.13 -2.41 3.49
C LEU A 304 26.05 -1.17 3.50
N LEU A 305 27.37 -1.39 3.45
CA LEU A 305 28.36 -0.32 3.58
C LEU A 305 28.45 0.54 2.31
N PRO A 306 29.03 1.75 2.39
CA PRO A 306 29.30 2.58 1.21
C PRO A 306 29.98 1.81 0.08
N GLY A 307 29.40 1.84 -1.11
CA GLY A 307 29.91 1.16 -2.30
C GLY A 307 29.62 -0.34 -2.40
N GLU A 308 29.10 -0.98 -1.35
CA GLU A 308 28.74 -2.40 -1.39
C GLU A 308 27.48 -2.67 -2.22
N GLU A 309 27.41 -3.90 -2.72
CA GLU A 309 26.26 -4.43 -3.45
C GLU A 309 25.73 -5.72 -2.80
N THR A 310 24.43 -5.95 -2.90
CA THR A 310 23.78 -7.19 -2.45
C THR A 310 22.80 -7.70 -3.51
N PRO A 311 22.78 -9.01 -3.81
CA PRO A 311 21.81 -9.56 -4.75
C PRO A 311 20.40 -9.54 -4.17
N LEU A 312 19.43 -9.18 -5.00
CA LEU A 312 18.00 -9.27 -4.72
C LEU A 312 17.40 -10.40 -5.56
N ARG A 313 16.64 -11.28 -4.92
CA ARG A 313 15.75 -12.26 -5.56
C ARG A 313 14.45 -12.32 -4.79
N ILE A 314 13.35 -11.91 -5.43
CA ILE A 314 12.03 -11.85 -4.79
C ILE A 314 10.96 -12.45 -5.71
N GLU A 315 10.11 -13.28 -5.14
CA GLU A 315 9.04 -14.00 -5.84
C GLU A 315 7.68 -13.65 -5.24
N VAL A 316 6.76 -13.17 -6.09
CA VAL A 316 5.37 -12.88 -5.72
C VAL A 316 4.44 -13.85 -6.41
N MET A 317 3.56 -14.47 -5.63
CA MET A 317 2.43 -15.25 -6.13
C MET A 317 1.18 -14.34 -6.13
N PRO A 318 0.75 -13.83 -7.29
CA PRO A 318 -0.46 -13.04 -7.37
C PRO A 318 -1.68 -13.91 -7.01
N GLN A 319 -2.67 -13.30 -6.39
CA GLN A 319 -3.92 -13.98 -6.01
C GLN A 319 -4.80 -14.31 -7.21
N GLN A 320 -4.59 -13.61 -8.33
CA GLN A 320 -5.26 -13.83 -9.61
C GLN A 320 -4.28 -13.64 -10.76
N GLU A 321 -4.41 -14.47 -11.80
CA GLU A 321 -3.63 -14.29 -13.02
C GLU A 321 -4.21 -13.18 -13.91
N ASP A 322 -3.34 -12.31 -14.42
CA ASP A 322 -3.69 -11.29 -15.41
C ASP A 322 -2.55 -11.16 -16.43
N ALA A 323 -2.85 -11.36 -17.71
CA ALA A 323 -1.89 -11.26 -18.80
C ALA A 323 -1.27 -9.86 -18.94
N ARG A 324 -2.00 -8.80 -18.52
CA ARG A 324 -1.57 -7.40 -18.59
C ARG A 324 -0.87 -6.93 -17.32
N ALA A 325 -0.68 -7.81 -16.34
CA ALA A 325 -0.09 -7.41 -15.08
C ALA A 325 1.34 -6.87 -15.24
N THR A 326 1.71 -5.94 -14.39
CA THR A 326 3.02 -5.29 -14.33
C THR A 326 3.59 -5.43 -12.93
N HIS A 327 4.90 -5.23 -12.78
CA HIS A 327 5.54 -5.22 -11.47
C HIS A 327 6.12 -3.85 -11.13
N LEU A 328 6.25 -3.59 -9.83
CA LEU A 328 6.96 -2.45 -9.26
C LEU A 328 7.88 -2.97 -8.17
N LEU A 329 9.18 -2.69 -8.31
CA LEU A 329 10.17 -2.95 -7.28
C LEU A 329 10.50 -1.66 -6.56
N TYR A 330 10.33 -1.65 -5.25
CA TYR A 330 10.75 -0.55 -4.38
C TYR A 330 11.78 -1.06 -3.38
N VAL A 331 12.87 -0.33 -3.20
CA VAL A 331 13.93 -0.65 -2.23
C VAL A 331 14.05 0.53 -1.27
N GLU A 332 14.07 0.22 0.03
CA GLU A 332 14.30 1.21 1.08
C GLU A 332 15.36 0.73 2.07
N ALA A 333 16.04 1.71 2.68
CA ALA A 333 16.94 1.50 3.78
C ALA A 333 16.95 2.74 4.69
N GLN A 334 17.25 2.50 5.96
CA GLN A 334 17.46 3.56 6.93
C GLN A 334 18.90 4.07 6.83
N ARG A 335 19.09 5.37 7.04
CA ARG A 335 20.42 5.95 7.14
C ARG A 335 21.00 5.64 8.51
N ALA A 336 22.25 5.16 8.56
CA ALA A 336 22.98 5.07 9.81
C ALA A 336 23.22 6.46 10.42
N PRO A 337 23.16 6.61 11.76
CA PRO A 337 23.31 7.89 12.44
C PRO A 337 24.63 8.62 12.14
#